data_AF-A0A383C6X1-F1
#
_entry.id   AF-A0A383C6X1-F1
#
_cell.length_a   1.000
_cell.length_b   1.000
_cell.length_c   1.000
_cell.angle_alpha   90.00
_cell.angle_beta   90.00
_cell.angle_gamma   90.00
#
_symmetry.space_group_name_H-M   'P 1'
#
loop_
_entity.id
_entity.type
_entity.pdbx_description
1 polymer ?
#
loop_
_entity_poly.entity_id
_entity_poly.type
_entity_poly.pdbx_seq_one_letter_code
_entity_poly.pdbx_strand_id
1 'polypeptide(L)' 'MSISTNKKKTYVGYTNNLTKRLKKHNSNKGAKSTKGYKWKIIYKKKFSTKSKAMSYEYKLKKNRKERLTIIKNL' A
#
# COMPACT_ATOMS: atom_id res chain seq x y z
N MET A 1 2.30 5.21 1.31
CA MET A 1 2.64 5.89 2.57
C MET A 1 1.71 7.07 2.77
N SER A 2 1.31 7.35 4.01
CA SER A 2 0.58 8.58 4.36
C SER A 2 1.54 9.77 4.26
N ILE A 3 1.12 10.83 3.56
CA ILE A 3 1.84 12.11 3.50
C ILE A 3 1.23 13.12 4.47
N SER A 4 -0.03 12.93 4.89
CA SER A 4 -0.77 13.91 5.68
C SER A 4 -0.39 13.97 7.15
N THR A 5 0.52 13.13 7.63
CA THR A 5 0.86 13.04 9.06
C THR A 5 2.36 12.88 9.27
N ASN A 6 2.88 13.46 10.36
CA ASN A 6 4.27 13.27 10.80
C ASN A 6 4.65 11.80 11.02
N LYS A 7 3.68 10.93 11.35
CA LYS A 7 3.90 9.48 11.46
C LYS A 7 3.82 8.81 10.09
N LYS A 8 4.89 8.10 9.70
CA LYS A 8 4.97 7.30 8.46
C LYS A 8 4.06 6.07 8.52
N LYS A 9 2.76 6.24 8.26
CA LYS A 9 1.81 5.13 8.10
C LYS A 9 1.94 4.49 6.72
N THR A 10 1.99 3.17 6.68
CA THR A 10 2.03 2.39 5.44
C THR A 10 0.86 1.43 5.33
N TYR A 11 0.37 1.27 4.11
CA TYR A 11 -0.74 0.40 3.74
C TYR A 11 -0.22 -0.56 2.68
N VAL A 12 -0.53 -1.85 2.83
CA VAL A 12 -0.17 -2.90 1.89
C VAL A 12 -1.47 -3.53 1.40
N GLY A 13 -1.61 -3.64 0.08
CA GLY A 13 -2.75 -4.25 -0.56
C GLY A 13 -2.43 -4.59 -2.01
N TYR A 14 -3.20 -5.52 -2.57
CA TYR A 14 -3.17 -5.80 -4.01
C TYR A 14 -4.31 -5.06 -4.73
N THR A 15 -4.17 -4.87 -6.04
CA THR A 15 -5.22 -4.33 -6.90
C THR A 15 -4.91 -4.64 -8.36
N ASN A 16 -5.95 -4.74 -9.19
CA ASN A 16 -5.83 -4.78 -10.64
C ASN A 16 -5.56 -3.39 -11.24
N ASN A 17 -6.05 -2.31 -10.59
CA ASN A 17 -5.94 -0.95 -11.07
C ASN A 17 -5.42 -0.01 -9.98
N LEU A 18 -4.11 0.24 -10.00
CA LEU A 18 -3.40 1.10 -9.07
C LEU A 18 -3.99 2.52 -9.01
N THR A 19 -4.30 3.12 -10.16
CA THR A 19 -4.80 4.50 -10.24
C THR A 19 -6.18 4.64 -9.60
N LYS A 20 -7.11 3.75 -9.93
CA LYS A 20 -8.46 3.73 -9.32
C LYS A 20 -8.37 3.47 -7.82
N ARG A 21 -7.50 2.55 -7.37
CA ARG A 21 -7.27 2.25 -5.95
C ARG A 21 -6.77 3.47 -5.18
N LEU A 22 -5.77 4.17 -5.72
CA LEU A 22 -5.20 5.36 -5.10
C LEU A 22 -6.22 6.49 -4.99
N LYS A 23 -6.98 6.74 -6.07
CA LYS A 23 -8.06 7.74 -6.07
C LYS A 23 -9.10 7.43 -4.99
N LYS A 24 -9.53 6.17 -4.85
CA LYS A 24 -10.48 5.74 -3.80
C LYS A 24 -9.93 5.95 -2.39
N HIS A 25 -8.67 5.64 -2.16
CA HIS A 25 -8.03 5.85 -0.86
C HIS A 25 -7.92 7.33 -0.51
N ASN A 26 -7.57 8.18 -1.48
CA ASN A 26 -7.49 9.63 -1.29
C ASN A 26 -8.85 10.34 -1.23
N SER A 27 -9.92 9.70 -1.72
CA SER A 27 -11.29 10.21 -1.64
C SER A 27 -12.08 9.70 -0.43
N ASN A 28 -11.42 9.11 0.56
CA ASN A 28 -12.03 8.54 1.77
C ASN A 28 -13.05 7.40 1.54
N LYS A 29 -13.17 6.89 0.30
CA LYS A 29 -14.00 5.74 -0.09
C LYS A 29 -13.19 4.43 -0.18
N GLY A 30 -12.03 4.41 0.46
CA GLY A 30 -11.07 3.31 0.48
C GLY A 30 -11.34 2.29 1.59
N ALA A 31 -10.26 1.64 2.07
CA ALA A 31 -10.33 0.80 3.25
C ALA A 31 -10.55 1.65 4.53
N LYS A 32 -11.14 1.07 5.58
CA LYS A 32 -11.33 1.73 6.89
C LYS A 32 -10.03 2.33 7.43
N SER A 33 -8.90 1.62 7.28
CA SER A 33 -7.57 2.07 7.71
C SER A 33 -6.92 3.15 6.84
N THR A 34 -7.47 3.42 5.65
CA THR A 34 -6.98 4.45 4.72
C THR A 34 -7.76 5.76 4.79
N LYS A 35 -8.91 5.77 5.45
CA LYS A 35 -9.79 6.94 5.57
C LYS A 35 -9.11 8.05 6.40
N GLY A 36 -9.20 9.30 5.93
CA GLY A 36 -8.66 10.47 6.61
C GLY A 36 -7.18 10.76 6.32
N TYR A 37 -6.56 10.05 5.38
CA TYR A 37 -5.14 10.23 5.05
C TYR A 37 -4.94 10.43 3.55
N LYS A 38 -3.94 11.25 3.20
CA LYS A 38 -3.45 11.35 1.81
C LYS A 38 -2.37 10.29 1.58
N TRP A 39 -2.61 9.39 0.65
CA TRP A 39 -1.74 8.29 0.30
C TRP A 39 -0.94 8.59 -0.98
N LYS A 40 0.34 8.21 -0.95
CA LYS A 40 1.21 8.10 -2.13
C LYS A 40 1.72 6.67 -2.29
N ILE A 41 1.82 6.23 -3.54
CA ILE A 41 2.43 4.95 -3.89
C ILE A 41 3.94 5.09 -3.76
N ILE A 42 4.54 4.23 -2.96
CA ILE A 42 6.00 4.19 -2.73
C ILE A 42 6.64 2.93 -3.28
N TYR A 43 5.84 1.89 -3.50
CA TYR A 43 6.28 0.60 -4.01
C TYR A 43 5.11 -0.06 -4.72
N LYS A 44 5.39 -0.67 -5.87
CA LYS A 44 4.44 -1.46 -6.65
C LYS A 44 5.17 -2.63 -7.29
N LYS A 45 4.55 -3.79 -7.31
CA LYS A 45 5.04 -4.99 -8.00
C LYS A 45 3.89 -5.63 -8.76
N LYS A 46 4.17 -6.04 -10.00
CA LYS A 46 3.19 -6.73 -10.85
C LYS A 46 3.34 -8.23 -10.68
N PHE A 47 2.22 -8.94 -10.74
CA PHE A 47 2.14 -10.39 -10.71
C PHE A 47 1.20 -10.86 -11.80
N SER A 48 1.50 -12.00 -12.41
CA SER A 48 0.66 -12.60 -13.45
C SER A 48 -0.60 -13.26 -12.91
N THR A 49 -0.55 -13.79 -11.68
CA THR A 49 -1.69 -14.50 -11.07
C THR A 49 -2.13 -13.86 -9.76
N LYS A 50 -3.44 -13.93 -9.49
CA LYS A 50 -4.04 -13.44 -8.23
C LYS A 50 -3.43 -14.14 -7.02
N SER A 51 -3.20 -15.46 -7.10
CA SER A 51 -2.59 -16.24 -6.01
C SER A 51 -1.20 -15.72 -5.62
N LYS A 52 -0.32 -15.49 -6.60
CA LYS A 52 1.02 -14.91 -6.35
C LYS A 52 0.93 -13.52 -5.74
N ALA A 53 0.00 -12.68 -6.21
CA ALA A 53 -0.21 -11.34 -5.66
C ALA A 53 -0.67 -11.38 -4.18
N MET A 54 -1.63 -12.25 -3.85
CA MET A 54 -2.14 -12.38 -2.47
C MET A 54 -1.09 -12.99 -1.54
N SER A 55 -0.35 -14.01 -1.99
CA SER A 55 0.75 -14.60 -1.22
C SER A 55 1.84 -13.55 -0.90
N TYR A 56 2.22 -12.75 -1.91
CA TYR A 56 3.18 -11.68 -1.70
C TYR A 56 2.64 -10.57 -0.78
N GLU A 57 1.37 -10.19 -0.91
CA GLU A 57 0.73 -9.23 -0.01
C GLU A 57 0.78 -9.72 1.44
N TYR A 58 0.44 -10.99 1.68
CA TYR A 58 0.48 -11.60 3.01
C TYR A 58 1.91 -11.58 3.59
N LYS A 59 2.90 -12.01 2.79
CA LYS A 59 4.32 -11.98 3.14
C LYS A 59 4.76 -10.57 3.53
N LEU A 60 4.45 -9.57 2.69
CA LEU A 60 4.85 -8.20 2.92
C LEU A 60 4.11 -7.55 4.11
N LYS A 61 2.85 -7.90 4.36
CA LYS A 61 2.10 -7.44 5.54
C LYS A 61 2.79 -7.88 6.84
N LYS A 62 3.23 -9.14 6.90
CA LYS A 62 3.91 -9.72 8.07
C LYS A 62 5.37 -9.26 8.18
N ASN A 63 6.05 -9.08 7.05
CA ASN A 63 7.47 -8.72 7.02
C ASN A 63 7.69 -7.20 7.25
N ARG A 64 7.81 -6.81 8.53
CA ARG A 64 8.10 -5.41 8.90
C ARG A 64 9.46 -4.93 8.44
N LYS A 65 10.49 -5.79 8.44
CA LYS A 65 11.86 -5.43 8.01
C LYS A 65 11.87 -5.00 6.55
N GLU A 66 11.29 -5.82 5.67
CA GLU A 66 11.19 -5.52 4.24
C GLU A 66 10.41 -4.23 3.97
N ARG A 67 9.33 -3.97 4.71
CA ARG A 67 8.60 -2.69 4.64
C ARG A 67 9.45 -1.49 5.04
N LEU A 68 10.27 -1.60 6.08
CA LEU A 68 11.16 -0.53 6.51
C LEU A 68 12.24 -0.26 5.47
N THR A 69 12.83 -1.31 4.87
CA THR A 69 13.80 -1.19 3.78
C THR A 69 13.21 -0.43 2.59
N ILE A 70 11.98 -0.79 2.18
CA ILE A 70 11.27 -0.08 1.10
C ILE A 70 11.06 1.40 1.43
N ILE A 71 10.77 1.73 2.70
CA ILE A 71 10.58 3.12 3.13
C ILE A 71 11.91 3.88 3.21
N LYS A 72 13.02 3.20 3.52
CA LYS A 72 14.36 3.80 3.62
C LYS A 72 14.96 4.07 2.24
N ASN A 73 14.62 3.26 1.24
CA ASN A 73 15.08 3.40 -0.14
C ASN A 73 14.21 4.37 -0.98
N LEU A 74 13.44 5.24 -0.32
CA LEU A 74 12.68 6.35 -0.92
C LEU A 74 13.44 7.65 -0.76
#